data_AF-A0AAW1DXZ1-F1
#
_entry.id   AF-A0AAW1DXZ1-F1
#
_cell.length_a   1.000
_cell.length_b   1.000
_cell.length_c   1.000
_cell.angle_alpha   90.00
_cell.angle_beta   90.00
_cell.angle_gamma   90.00
#
_symmetry.space_group_name_H-M   'P 1'
#
loop_
_entity.id
_entity.type
_entity.pdbx_description
1 polymer ?
#
loop_
_entity_poly.entity_id
_entity_poly.type
_entity_poly.pdbx_seq_one_letter_code
_entity_poly.pdbx_strand_id
1 'polypeptide(L)'
;MRIDQRLISSSLKYLYFYGNHLDIMWESYNNKYTHFFQNLTNLTYLDISNNDLKSVSPEVLCNLPGSIETLSISDNLLNYFPWQNISALTNLCHLNLSQNFLYHLPLKVVEFGANFSLLDLSHNRLSNIPEDFFSMATSLHYLYLNNNQIKALNHQFLPAPFRNGSALQKLTLHANPFKCDCDTSWFVDFLSTTPVQIPYLTTYVRCDYPESQQRKSVLSMDQRSCQDIYGSLAFVVCSFFAVAFTVLPLLKHLYGWDLWYCLQVLWAGHKGYSQLAGSDSHHHYDAFVVFDTQNRAVRDWVYNELTVNLENAGHRRFGLCLEERDWIPGLSCIENLHNAVYSSVKTVFVLSSGATGGETVNGVIRQAFFMVQQRLLDEKVSKMYFLFP
;
A
#
# COMPACT_ATOMS: atom_id res chain seq x y z
N MET A 1 16.11 -40.48 -60.92
CA MET A 1 15.62 -41.46 -59.94
C MET A 1 14.22 -41.03 -59.52
N ARG A 2 13.18 -41.81 -59.83
CA ARG A 2 11.78 -41.44 -59.54
C ARG A 2 11.48 -41.92 -58.12
N ILE A 3 11.61 -41.04 -57.13
CA ILE A 3 11.24 -41.36 -55.74
C ILE A 3 9.72 -41.45 -55.71
N ASP A 4 9.19 -42.61 -55.29
CA ASP A 4 7.76 -42.79 -55.12
C ASP A 4 7.22 -41.79 -54.09
N GLN A 5 6.03 -41.27 -54.38
CA GLN A 5 5.43 -40.20 -53.58
C GLN A 5 4.76 -40.72 -52.31
N ARG A 6 4.64 -42.04 -52.18
CA ARG A 6 3.94 -42.73 -51.08
C ARG A 6 4.66 -44.02 -50.73
N LEU A 7 4.83 -44.28 -49.45
CA LEU A 7 5.25 -45.55 -48.90
C LEU A 7 3.99 -46.36 -48.55
N ILE A 8 3.91 -47.59 -49.04
CA ILE A 8 2.72 -48.44 -48.88
C ILE A 8 3.16 -49.72 -48.18
N SER A 9 2.51 -50.02 -47.05
CA SER A 9 2.71 -51.30 -46.35
C SER A 9 1.54 -51.58 -45.43
N SER A 10 1.04 -52.81 -45.47
CA SER A 10 0.02 -53.32 -44.55
C SER A 10 0.59 -54.12 -43.38
N SER A 11 1.91 -54.36 -43.33
CA SER A 11 2.56 -55.18 -42.30
C SER A 11 3.58 -54.43 -41.45
N LEU A 12 4.09 -53.28 -41.93
CA LEU A 12 5.12 -52.51 -41.25
C LEU A 12 4.57 -51.89 -39.97
N LYS A 13 5.19 -52.21 -38.83
CA LYS A 13 4.83 -51.69 -37.50
C LYS A 13 5.77 -50.61 -37.00
N TYR A 14 7.07 -50.75 -37.28
CA TYR A 14 8.12 -49.85 -36.81
C TYR A 14 8.84 -49.26 -38.02
N LEU A 15 8.90 -47.93 -38.09
CA LEU A 15 9.64 -47.22 -39.11
C LEU A 15 10.59 -46.21 -38.46
N TYR A 16 11.88 -46.46 -38.63
CA TYR A 16 12.95 -45.55 -38.27
C TYR A 16 13.36 -44.78 -39.52
N PHE A 17 12.92 -43.53 -39.62
CA PHE A 17 13.21 -42.62 -40.72
C PHE A 17 14.04 -41.42 -40.25
N TYR A 18 14.81 -41.59 -39.18
CA TYR A 18 15.68 -40.55 -38.65
C TYR A 18 16.89 -40.28 -39.56
N GLY A 19 17.45 -39.06 -39.51
CA GLY A 19 18.65 -38.71 -40.27
C GLY A 19 18.45 -38.55 -41.78
N ASN A 20 17.24 -38.24 -42.22
CA ASN A 20 16.91 -37.98 -43.63
C ASN A 20 16.62 -36.47 -43.85
N HIS A 21 16.14 -36.10 -45.03
CA HIS A 21 15.79 -34.72 -45.39
C HIS A 21 14.29 -34.58 -45.65
N LEU A 22 13.48 -34.86 -44.63
CA LEU A 22 12.03 -34.64 -44.72
C LEU A 22 11.67 -33.16 -44.86
N ASP A 23 12.55 -32.25 -44.42
CA ASP A 23 12.43 -30.81 -44.67
C ASP A 23 12.30 -30.52 -46.17
N ILE A 24 13.18 -31.07 -47.00
CA ILE A 24 13.15 -30.91 -48.46
C ILE A 24 11.92 -31.58 -49.05
N MET A 25 11.54 -32.76 -48.54
CA MET A 25 10.39 -33.51 -49.06
C MET A 25 9.06 -32.79 -48.78
N TRP A 26 8.86 -32.28 -47.57
CA TRP A 26 7.61 -31.63 -47.16
C TRP A 26 7.52 -30.16 -47.58
N GLU A 27 8.64 -29.47 -47.79
CA GLU A 27 8.67 -28.13 -48.38
C GLU A 27 8.63 -28.15 -49.93
N SER A 28 8.63 -29.34 -50.56
CA SER A 28 8.52 -29.48 -52.01
C SER A 28 7.26 -28.81 -52.57
N TYR A 29 7.40 -28.17 -53.73
CA TYR A 29 6.30 -27.53 -54.45
C TYR A 29 5.07 -28.46 -54.56
N ASN A 30 3.89 -27.90 -54.28
CA ASN A 30 2.58 -28.55 -54.40
C ASN A 30 2.29 -29.69 -53.41
N ASN A 31 2.89 -29.68 -52.20
CA ASN A 31 2.58 -30.63 -51.12
C ASN A 31 2.70 -32.11 -51.52
N LYS A 32 3.57 -32.41 -52.48
CA LYS A 32 3.60 -33.70 -53.18
C LYS A 32 3.85 -34.90 -52.26
N TYR A 33 4.57 -34.70 -51.16
CA TYR A 33 4.97 -35.75 -50.22
C TYR A 33 4.26 -35.63 -48.87
N THR A 34 3.22 -34.81 -48.72
CA THR A 34 2.46 -34.70 -47.45
C THR A 34 1.73 -36.00 -47.09
N HIS A 35 1.46 -36.85 -48.09
CA HIS A 35 0.84 -38.17 -47.94
C HIS A 35 1.85 -39.32 -47.88
N PHE A 36 3.15 -39.03 -47.73
CA PHE A 36 4.21 -40.02 -47.93
C PHE A 36 4.07 -41.25 -47.01
N PHE A 37 3.68 -41.04 -45.75
CA PHE A 37 3.50 -42.11 -44.76
C PHE A 37 2.07 -42.63 -44.63
N GLN A 38 1.09 -42.02 -45.32
CA GLN A 38 -0.34 -42.23 -45.06
C GLN A 38 -0.78 -43.70 -45.21
N ASN A 39 -0.19 -44.42 -46.16
CA ASN A 39 -0.59 -45.79 -46.52
C ASN A 39 0.13 -46.87 -45.70
N LEU A 40 0.73 -46.51 -44.55
CA LEU A 40 1.33 -47.43 -43.60
C LEU A 40 0.32 -47.79 -42.52
N THR A 41 -0.70 -48.56 -42.91
CA THR A 41 -1.95 -48.71 -42.13
C THR A 41 -1.79 -49.43 -40.79
N ASN A 42 -0.70 -50.17 -40.59
CA ASN A 42 -0.39 -50.90 -39.35
C ASN A 42 0.82 -50.32 -38.60
N LEU A 43 1.26 -49.11 -38.97
CA LEU A 43 2.41 -48.48 -38.36
C LEU A 43 2.06 -47.99 -36.96
N THR A 44 2.78 -48.48 -35.96
CA THR A 44 2.59 -48.11 -34.54
C THR A 44 3.70 -47.20 -34.04
N TYR A 45 4.91 -47.30 -34.60
CA TYR A 45 6.06 -46.50 -34.22
C TYR A 45 6.65 -45.80 -35.44
N LEU A 46 6.71 -44.47 -35.38
CA LEU A 46 7.35 -43.64 -36.40
C LEU A 46 8.39 -42.73 -35.75
N ASP A 47 9.64 -42.87 -36.17
CA ASP A 47 10.73 -41.99 -35.80
C ASP A 47 11.19 -41.18 -37.01
N ILE A 48 10.94 -39.87 -36.94
CA ILE A 48 11.35 -38.85 -37.92
C ILE A 48 12.28 -37.82 -37.27
N SER A 49 13.03 -38.24 -36.25
CA SER A 49 14.02 -37.39 -35.60
C SER A 49 15.18 -37.01 -36.53
N ASN A 50 15.90 -35.93 -36.24
CA ASN A 50 17.08 -35.53 -37.02
C ASN A 50 16.80 -35.42 -38.54
N ASN A 51 15.75 -34.67 -38.89
CA ASN A 51 15.30 -34.49 -40.27
C ASN A 51 15.29 -33.01 -40.73
N ASP A 52 15.99 -32.14 -39.99
CA ASP A 52 16.09 -30.70 -40.23
C ASP A 52 14.74 -29.96 -40.35
N LEU A 53 13.66 -30.54 -39.80
CA LEU A 53 12.32 -30.00 -39.93
C LEU A 53 12.18 -28.66 -39.20
N LYS A 54 11.88 -27.59 -39.95
CA LYS A 54 11.60 -26.25 -39.38
C LYS A 54 10.16 -26.07 -38.94
N SER A 55 9.24 -26.78 -39.59
CA SER A 55 7.82 -26.79 -39.25
C SER A 55 7.18 -28.11 -39.66
N VAL A 56 6.09 -28.48 -38.98
CA VAL A 56 5.18 -29.55 -39.42
C VAL A 56 3.86 -28.87 -39.75
N SER A 57 3.40 -29.00 -41.00
CA SER A 57 2.11 -28.43 -41.39
C SER A 57 0.95 -29.25 -40.79
N PRO A 58 -0.20 -28.61 -40.50
CA PRO A 58 -1.41 -29.32 -40.10
C PRO A 58 -1.78 -30.48 -41.03
N GLU A 59 -1.61 -30.27 -42.34
CA GLU A 59 -1.91 -31.28 -43.37
C GLU A 59 -1.05 -32.52 -43.22
N VAL A 60 0.27 -32.36 -43.01
CA VAL A 60 1.18 -33.49 -42.79
C VAL A 60 0.77 -34.29 -41.56
N LEU A 61 0.48 -33.61 -40.44
CA LEU A 61 0.08 -34.30 -39.20
C LEU A 61 -1.23 -35.07 -39.37
N CYS A 62 -2.22 -34.50 -40.07
CA CYS A 62 -3.49 -35.17 -40.38
C CYS A 62 -3.33 -36.35 -41.36
N ASN A 63 -2.30 -36.34 -42.20
CA ASN A 63 -2.04 -37.40 -43.19
C ASN A 63 -1.20 -38.56 -42.63
N LEU A 64 -0.65 -38.43 -41.41
CA LEU A 64 0.03 -39.54 -40.76
C LEU A 64 -0.96 -40.67 -40.43
N PRO A 65 -0.53 -41.95 -40.45
CA PRO A 65 -1.38 -43.07 -40.07
C PRO A 65 -1.96 -42.93 -38.66
N GLY A 66 -3.28 -43.00 -38.53
CA GLY A 66 -3.97 -42.98 -37.23
C GLY A 66 -3.66 -44.20 -36.34
N SER A 67 -2.99 -45.23 -36.86
CA SER A 67 -2.50 -46.38 -36.09
C SER A 67 -1.26 -46.07 -35.23
N ILE A 68 -0.63 -44.90 -35.41
CA ILE A 68 0.60 -44.54 -34.69
C ILE A 68 0.30 -44.38 -33.19
N GLU A 69 1.07 -45.12 -32.40
CA GLU A 69 1.05 -45.06 -30.93
C GLU A 69 2.25 -44.28 -30.40
N THR A 70 3.37 -44.27 -31.11
CA THR A 70 4.59 -43.54 -30.74
C THR A 70 5.11 -42.75 -31.92
N LEU A 71 5.21 -41.43 -31.74
CA LEU A 71 5.76 -40.50 -32.72
C LEU A 71 6.95 -39.76 -32.13
N SER A 72 8.11 -39.90 -32.77
CA SER A 72 9.32 -39.16 -32.43
C SER A 72 9.66 -38.15 -33.52
N ILE A 73 9.69 -36.87 -33.16
CA ILE A 73 10.11 -35.74 -34.01
C ILE A 73 11.24 -34.96 -33.31
N SER A 74 12.01 -35.64 -32.45
CA SER A 74 13.10 -35.03 -31.71
C SER A 74 14.27 -34.59 -32.61
N ASP A 75 15.18 -33.78 -32.09
CA ASP A 75 16.37 -33.33 -32.83
C ASP A 75 16.01 -32.70 -34.18
N ASN A 76 15.06 -31.77 -34.17
CA ASN A 76 14.67 -31.01 -35.36
C ASN A 76 14.77 -29.52 -35.05
N LEU A 77 14.33 -28.68 -35.99
CA LEU A 77 14.42 -27.22 -35.90
C LEU A 77 13.04 -26.58 -35.66
N LEU A 78 12.11 -27.30 -35.03
CA LEU A 78 10.73 -26.87 -34.90
C LEU A 78 10.62 -25.68 -33.94
N ASN A 79 10.11 -24.56 -34.43
CA ASN A 79 9.74 -23.41 -33.60
C ASN A 79 8.28 -23.46 -33.15
N TYR A 80 7.44 -24.21 -33.88
CA TYR A 80 6.01 -24.38 -33.64
C TYR A 80 5.58 -25.81 -33.99
N PHE A 81 4.59 -26.33 -33.28
CA PHE A 81 3.94 -27.60 -33.55
C PHE A 81 2.42 -27.41 -33.64
N PRO A 82 1.72 -27.98 -34.63
CA PRO A 82 0.28 -27.78 -34.85
C PRO A 82 -0.56 -28.61 -33.87
N TRP A 83 -0.54 -28.22 -32.60
CA TRP A 83 -1.17 -28.94 -31.48
C TRP A 83 -2.66 -29.24 -31.70
N GLN A 84 -3.41 -28.37 -32.37
CA GLN A 84 -4.84 -28.58 -32.64
C GLN A 84 -5.14 -29.78 -33.54
N ASN A 85 -4.15 -30.22 -34.31
CA ASN A 85 -4.27 -31.35 -35.24
C ASN A 85 -3.79 -32.67 -34.62
N ILE A 86 -3.33 -32.66 -33.37
CA ILE A 86 -2.87 -33.89 -32.70
C ILE A 86 -4.00 -34.91 -32.52
N SER A 87 -5.26 -34.46 -32.48
CA SER A 87 -6.44 -35.31 -32.38
C SER A 87 -6.64 -36.22 -33.60
N ALA A 88 -5.98 -35.94 -34.73
CA ALA A 88 -5.94 -36.84 -35.88
C ALA A 88 -5.21 -38.16 -35.57
N LEU A 89 -4.28 -38.14 -34.62
CA LEU A 89 -3.53 -39.31 -34.13
C LEU A 89 -4.23 -39.90 -32.90
N THR A 90 -5.41 -40.47 -33.10
CA THR A 90 -6.31 -40.92 -32.02
C THR A 90 -5.71 -41.98 -31.10
N ASN A 91 -4.76 -42.78 -31.60
CA ASN A 91 -4.10 -43.86 -30.84
C ASN A 91 -2.75 -43.44 -30.24
N LEU A 92 -2.37 -42.16 -30.36
CA LEU A 92 -1.08 -41.69 -29.89
C LEU A 92 -0.96 -41.81 -28.37
N CYS A 93 0.01 -42.59 -27.93
CA CYS A 93 0.37 -42.79 -26.53
C CYS A 93 1.58 -41.93 -26.16
N HIS A 94 2.60 -41.89 -27.03
CA HIS A 94 3.88 -41.25 -26.75
C HIS A 94 4.25 -40.24 -27.84
N LEU A 95 4.54 -39.01 -27.44
CA LEU A 95 5.03 -37.96 -28.32
C LEU A 95 6.38 -37.43 -27.82
N ASN A 96 7.41 -37.54 -28.66
CA ASN A 96 8.72 -36.98 -28.39
C ASN A 96 8.98 -35.77 -29.30
N LEU A 97 9.02 -34.58 -28.71
CA LEU A 97 9.35 -33.29 -29.33
C LEU A 97 10.62 -32.69 -28.70
N SER A 98 11.44 -33.50 -28.04
CA SER A 98 12.67 -33.03 -27.40
C SER A 98 13.68 -32.49 -28.40
N GLN A 99 14.63 -31.68 -27.92
CA GLN A 99 15.71 -31.13 -28.75
C GLN A 99 15.17 -30.40 -30.00
N ASN A 100 14.27 -29.45 -29.76
CA ASN A 100 13.69 -28.56 -30.75
C ASN A 100 13.80 -27.10 -30.27
N PHE A 101 13.14 -26.16 -30.94
CA PHE A 101 13.14 -24.74 -30.59
C PHE A 101 11.74 -24.22 -30.21
N LEU A 102 10.87 -25.10 -29.72
CA LEU A 102 9.52 -24.72 -29.30
C LEU A 102 9.61 -23.72 -28.14
N TYR A 103 9.00 -22.55 -28.31
CA TYR A 103 9.09 -21.46 -27.33
C TYR A 103 7.78 -21.16 -26.60
N HIS A 104 6.65 -21.66 -27.12
CA HIS A 104 5.34 -21.52 -26.48
C HIS A 104 4.45 -22.74 -26.74
N LEU A 105 3.56 -23.01 -25.78
CA LEU A 105 2.42 -23.91 -25.94
C LEU A 105 1.16 -23.06 -26.17
N PRO A 106 0.15 -23.59 -26.89
CA PRO A 106 -1.08 -22.85 -27.14
C PRO A 106 -1.85 -22.60 -25.84
N LEU A 107 -2.47 -21.42 -25.75
CA LEU A 107 -3.31 -21.02 -24.61
C LEU A 107 -4.70 -21.67 -24.61
N LYS A 108 -4.99 -22.53 -25.59
CA LYS A 108 -6.28 -23.20 -25.74
C LYS A 108 -6.15 -24.66 -25.34
N VAL A 109 -7.27 -25.26 -25.00
CA VAL A 109 -7.40 -26.71 -24.80
C VAL A 109 -6.88 -27.47 -26.02
N VAL A 110 -6.06 -28.49 -25.76
CA VAL A 110 -5.61 -29.47 -26.75
C VAL A 110 -6.25 -30.80 -26.43
N GLU A 111 -6.91 -31.39 -27.43
CA GLU A 111 -7.59 -32.68 -27.30
C GLU A 111 -6.59 -33.82 -27.55
N PHE A 112 -6.03 -34.34 -26.46
CA PHE A 112 -5.20 -35.55 -26.51
C PHE A 112 -6.07 -36.81 -26.57
N GLY A 113 -5.56 -37.86 -27.20
CA GLY A 113 -6.20 -39.17 -27.16
C GLY A 113 -6.29 -39.74 -25.75
N ALA A 114 -7.28 -40.59 -25.49
CA ALA A 114 -7.55 -41.15 -24.16
C ALA A 114 -6.38 -41.95 -23.57
N ASN A 115 -5.50 -42.47 -24.42
CA ASN A 115 -4.32 -43.26 -24.04
C ASN A 115 -3.01 -42.45 -24.01
N PHE A 116 -3.07 -41.13 -24.20
CA PHE A 116 -1.88 -40.29 -24.24
C PHE A 116 -1.18 -40.25 -22.88
N SER A 117 0.01 -40.84 -22.81
CA SER A 117 0.69 -41.16 -21.56
C SER A 117 2.05 -40.51 -21.38
N LEU A 118 2.74 -40.15 -22.47
CA LEU A 118 4.07 -39.56 -22.44
C LEU A 118 4.19 -38.37 -23.39
N LEU A 119 4.64 -37.24 -22.84
CA LEU A 119 5.05 -36.08 -23.60
C LEU A 119 6.47 -35.67 -23.23
N ASP A 120 7.38 -35.71 -24.20
CA ASP A 120 8.72 -35.17 -24.06
C ASP A 120 8.84 -33.81 -24.76
N LEU A 121 9.01 -32.77 -23.96
CA LEU A 121 9.27 -31.39 -24.38
C LEU A 121 10.63 -30.90 -23.87
N SER A 122 11.51 -31.81 -23.47
CA SER A 122 12.83 -31.45 -22.95
C SER A 122 13.71 -30.79 -24.02
N HIS A 123 14.70 -30.01 -23.62
CA HIS A 123 15.62 -29.34 -24.55
C HIS A 123 14.89 -28.47 -25.59
N ASN A 124 13.97 -27.64 -25.12
CA ASN A 124 13.25 -26.65 -25.92
C ASN A 124 13.47 -25.24 -25.33
N ARG A 125 12.65 -24.27 -25.72
CA ARG A 125 12.74 -22.87 -25.27
C ARG A 125 11.46 -22.40 -24.57
N LEU A 126 10.69 -23.33 -24.00
CA LEU A 126 9.40 -23.02 -23.39
C LEU A 126 9.58 -22.12 -22.17
N SER A 127 8.90 -20.98 -22.14
CA SER A 127 8.96 -20.04 -21.02
C SER A 127 7.85 -20.24 -19.98
N ASN A 128 6.68 -20.69 -20.42
CA ASN A 128 5.48 -20.84 -19.61
C ASN A 128 4.71 -22.11 -20.00
N ILE A 129 3.91 -22.63 -19.06
CA ILE A 129 2.98 -23.72 -19.29
C ILE A 129 1.56 -23.17 -19.10
N PRO A 130 0.74 -23.10 -20.17
CA PRO A 130 -0.66 -22.66 -20.06
C PRO A 130 -1.51 -23.62 -19.23
N GLU A 131 -2.47 -23.09 -18.48
CA GLU A 131 -3.38 -23.88 -17.63
C GLU A 131 -4.16 -24.92 -18.45
N ASP A 132 -4.78 -24.46 -19.54
CA ASP A 132 -5.73 -25.25 -20.32
C ASP A 132 -5.06 -26.27 -21.24
N PHE A 133 -3.76 -26.14 -21.51
CA PHE A 133 -3.05 -26.99 -22.47
C PHE A 133 -3.20 -28.47 -22.11
N PHE A 134 -3.05 -28.81 -20.83
CA PHE A 134 -3.10 -30.20 -20.34
C PHE A 134 -4.47 -30.60 -19.77
N SER A 135 -5.50 -29.76 -19.90
CA SER A 135 -6.81 -29.99 -19.25
C SER A 135 -7.46 -31.33 -19.64
N MET A 136 -7.23 -31.80 -20.86
CA MET A 136 -7.75 -33.07 -21.39
C MET A 136 -6.75 -34.23 -21.34
N ALA A 137 -5.53 -34.01 -20.88
CA ALA A 137 -4.48 -35.03 -20.80
C ALA A 137 -4.61 -35.87 -19.51
N THR A 138 -5.76 -36.51 -19.30
CA THR A 138 -6.09 -37.22 -18.05
C THR A 138 -5.25 -38.46 -17.79
N SER A 139 -4.74 -39.09 -18.85
CA SER A 139 -3.91 -40.30 -18.81
C SER A 139 -2.40 -40.00 -18.88
N LEU A 140 -1.97 -38.75 -18.69
CA LEU A 140 -0.56 -38.36 -18.79
C LEU A 140 0.23 -38.83 -17.57
N HIS A 141 1.17 -39.75 -17.77
CA HIS A 141 2.00 -40.34 -16.71
C HIS A 141 3.43 -39.79 -16.71
N TYR A 142 3.96 -39.42 -17.88
CA TYR A 142 5.34 -38.97 -18.05
C TYR A 142 5.38 -37.62 -18.75
N LEU A 143 5.93 -36.61 -18.08
CA LEU A 143 6.10 -35.27 -18.64
C LEU A 143 7.55 -34.82 -18.47
N TYR A 144 8.24 -34.59 -19.58
CA TYR A 144 9.61 -34.12 -19.57
C TYR A 144 9.71 -32.66 -20.00
N LEU A 145 10.20 -31.80 -19.11
CA LEU A 145 10.29 -30.34 -19.30
C LEU A 145 11.68 -29.79 -18.94
N ASN A 146 12.66 -30.65 -18.70
CA ASN A 146 14.03 -30.21 -18.41
C ASN A 146 14.65 -29.46 -19.60
N ASN A 147 15.64 -28.63 -19.32
CA ASN A 147 16.35 -27.84 -20.33
C ASN A 147 15.39 -26.95 -21.15
N ASN A 148 14.54 -26.18 -20.46
CA ASN A 148 13.66 -25.17 -21.03
C ASN A 148 13.96 -23.79 -20.40
N GLN A 149 13.09 -22.81 -20.63
CA GLN A 149 13.20 -21.44 -20.13
C GLN A 149 12.11 -21.12 -19.09
N ILE A 150 11.61 -22.13 -18.38
CA ILE A 150 10.51 -21.99 -17.44
C ILE A 150 10.98 -21.23 -16.20
N LYS A 151 10.43 -20.03 -16.00
CA LYS A 151 10.82 -19.16 -14.86
C LYS A 151 9.97 -19.38 -13.63
N ALA A 152 8.65 -19.37 -13.78
CA ALA A 152 7.75 -19.57 -12.68
C ALA A 152 6.47 -20.21 -13.20
N LEU A 153 5.86 -21.04 -12.38
CA LEU A 153 4.49 -21.49 -12.58
C LEU A 153 3.61 -20.57 -11.71
N ASN A 154 2.53 -20.04 -12.28
CA ASN A 154 1.61 -19.19 -11.55
C ASN A 154 0.60 -20.06 -10.78
N HIS A 155 0.49 -19.86 -9.47
CA HIS A 155 -0.47 -20.57 -8.61
C HIS A 155 -1.92 -20.40 -9.07
N GLN A 156 -2.27 -19.25 -9.66
CA GLN A 156 -3.65 -18.96 -10.09
C GLN A 156 -4.09 -19.82 -11.28
N PHE A 157 -3.14 -20.24 -12.12
CA PHE A 157 -3.38 -20.89 -13.40
C PHE A 157 -2.61 -22.22 -13.47
N LEU A 158 -2.87 -23.08 -12.47
CA LEU A 158 -2.18 -24.36 -12.30
C LEU A 158 -2.58 -25.35 -13.39
N PRO A 159 -1.65 -25.76 -14.29
CA PRO A 159 -1.95 -26.78 -15.29
C PRO A 159 -2.27 -28.12 -14.63
N ALA A 160 -3.16 -28.91 -15.23
CA ALA A 160 -3.65 -30.17 -14.65
C ALA A 160 -2.55 -31.13 -14.11
N PRO A 161 -1.37 -31.30 -14.76
CA PRO A 161 -0.31 -32.18 -14.26
C PRO A 161 0.28 -31.75 -12.91
N PHE A 162 0.18 -30.47 -12.56
CA PHE A 162 0.70 -29.88 -11.32
C PHE A 162 -0.36 -29.80 -10.21
N ARG A 163 -1.57 -30.32 -10.44
CA ARG A 163 -2.62 -30.41 -9.42
C ARG A 163 -2.50 -31.70 -8.63
N ASN A 164 -2.90 -31.66 -7.35
CA ASN A 164 -2.96 -32.85 -6.51
C ASN A 164 -3.97 -33.86 -7.08
N GLY A 165 -3.56 -35.13 -7.15
CA GLY A 165 -4.37 -36.21 -7.73
C GLY A 165 -4.22 -36.40 -9.24
N SER A 166 -3.21 -35.78 -9.87
CA SER A 166 -2.87 -36.08 -11.26
C SER A 166 -2.38 -37.52 -11.43
N ALA A 167 -2.58 -38.11 -12.62
CA ALA A 167 -2.04 -39.43 -12.97
C ALA A 167 -0.51 -39.43 -13.20
N LEU A 168 0.13 -38.27 -12.99
CA LEU A 168 1.53 -38.06 -13.32
C LEU A 168 2.42 -38.88 -12.39
N GLN A 169 3.28 -39.71 -12.97
CA GLN A 169 4.23 -40.54 -12.23
C GLN A 169 5.62 -39.91 -12.22
N LYS A 170 6.03 -39.28 -13.33
CA LYS A 170 7.37 -38.71 -13.47
C LYS A 170 7.34 -37.35 -14.17
N LEU A 171 8.09 -36.40 -13.59
CA LEU A 171 8.18 -35.03 -14.06
C LEU A 171 9.63 -34.54 -14.01
N THR A 172 10.22 -34.16 -15.15
CA THR A 172 11.56 -33.54 -15.16
C THR A 172 11.47 -32.03 -15.26
N LEU A 173 12.15 -31.32 -14.36
CA LEU A 173 12.13 -29.85 -14.29
C LEU A 173 13.53 -29.24 -14.26
N HIS A 174 14.57 -30.05 -14.13
CA HIS A 174 15.95 -29.59 -13.99
C HIS A 174 16.41 -28.75 -15.18
N ALA A 175 17.43 -27.91 -14.96
CA ALA A 175 17.96 -27.00 -15.98
C ALA A 175 16.88 -26.06 -16.58
N ASN A 176 16.05 -25.48 -15.72
CA ASN A 176 15.18 -24.36 -16.02
C ASN A 176 15.56 -23.15 -15.13
N PRO A 177 15.42 -21.90 -15.62
CA PRO A 177 15.81 -20.69 -14.91
C PRO A 177 14.74 -20.26 -13.89
N PHE A 178 14.50 -21.08 -12.86
CA PHE A 178 13.44 -20.82 -11.90
C PHE A 178 13.66 -19.53 -11.11
N LYS A 179 12.61 -18.71 -11.01
CA LYS A 179 12.50 -17.57 -10.10
C LYS A 179 12.11 -18.11 -8.73
N CYS A 180 12.83 -17.72 -7.70
CA CYS A 180 12.65 -18.13 -6.30
C CYS A 180 12.39 -16.88 -5.46
N ASP A 181 11.16 -16.42 -5.53
CA ASP A 181 10.62 -15.33 -4.72
C ASP A 181 9.34 -15.77 -4.00
N CYS A 182 8.71 -14.83 -3.31
CA CYS A 182 7.50 -15.10 -2.55
C CYS A 182 6.30 -15.50 -3.42
N ASP A 183 6.24 -15.07 -4.69
CA ASP A 183 5.20 -15.49 -5.65
C ASP A 183 5.31 -16.98 -5.97
N THR A 184 6.53 -17.52 -5.94
CA THR A 184 6.82 -18.95 -6.21
C THR A 184 6.89 -19.83 -4.95
N SER A 185 6.53 -19.29 -3.78
CA SER A 185 6.53 -20.06 -2.52
C SER A 185 5.69 -21.34 -2.56
N TRP A 186 4.50 -21.26 -3.17
CA TRP A 186 3.63 -22.41 -3.37
C TRP A 186 4.31 -23.55 -4.16
N PHE A 187 5.21 -23.22 -5.09
CA PHE A 187 5.86 -24.21 -5.95
C PHE A 187 6.85 -25.03 -5.14
N VAL A 188 7.49 -24.43 -4.14
CA VAL A 188 8.32 -25.14 -3.16
C VAL A 188 7.46 -26.12 -2.34
N ASP A 189 6.27 -25.69 -1.90
CA ASP A 189 5.32 -26.55 -1.19
C ASP A 189 4.87 -27.73 -2.06
N PHE A 190 4.54 -27.48 -3.33
CA PHE A 190 4.23 -28.53 -4.30
C PHE A 190 5.39 -29.51 -4.46
N LEU A 191 6.61 -29.02 -4.70
CA LEU A 191 7.79 -29.88 -4.91
C LEU A 191 8.14 -30.72 -3.68
N SER A 192 7.82 -30.25 -2.47
CA SER A 192 8.09 -30.97 -1.22
C SER A 192 7.02 -31.99 -0.84
N THR A 193 5.78 -31.79 -1.29
CA THR A 193 4.62 -32.62 -0.90
C THR A 193 4.13 -33.54 -2.01
N THR A 194 4.51 -33.30 -3.27
CA THR A 194 4.00 -34.07 -4.41
C THR A 194 4.47 -35.53 -4.38
N PRO A 195 3.58 -36.51 -4.67
CA PRO A 195 3.98 -37.91 -4.83
C PRO A 195 4.71 -38.18 -6.16
N VAL A 196 4.78 -37.21 -7.07
CA VAL A 196 5.38 -37.35 -8.40
C VAL A 196 6.89 -37.55 -8.30
N GLN A 197 7.43 -38.49 -9.05
CA GLN A 197 8.88 -38.70 -9.13
C GLN A 197 9.56 -37.57 -9.92
N ILE A 198 10.26 -36.68 -9.22
CA ILE A 198 11.05 -35.60 -9.82
C ILE A 198 12.54 -35.93 -9.68
N PRO A 199 13.20 -36.43 -10.74
CA PRO A 199 14.62 -36.74 -10.68
C PRO A 199 15.44 -35.45 -10.54
N TYR A 200 16.55 -35.56 -9.81
CA TYR A 200 17.50 -34.45 -9.61
C TYR A 200 16.94 -33.23 -8.87
N LEU A 201 15.86 -33.40 -8.10
CA LEU A 201 15.19 -32.31 -7.39
C LEU A 201 16.13 -31.52 -6.46
N THR A 202 17.00 -32.20 -5.71
CA THR A 202 17.94 -31.53 -4.79
C THR A 202 19.20 -31.01 -5.48
N THR A 203 19.55 -31.55 -6.65
CA THR A 203 20.83 -31.29 -7.32
C THR A 203 20.73 -30.33 -8.48
N TYR A 204 19.80 -30.51 -9.43
CA TYR A 204 19.76 -29.74 -10.69
C TYR A 204 18.51 -28.86 -10.85
N VAL A 205 17.59 -28.87 -9.89
CA VAL A 205 16.49 -27.89 -9.81
C VAL A 205 16.94 -26.75 -8.90
N ARG A 206 17.42 -25.67 -9.53
CA ARG A 206 18.05 -24.53 -8.86
C ARG A 206 17.35 -23.22 -9.22
N CYS A 207 17.44 -22.27 -8.30
CA CYS A 207 17.03 -20.89 -8.52
C CYS A 207 18.03 -20.18 -9.43
N ASP A 208 17.54 -19.41 -10.39
CA ASP A 208 18.33 -18.49 -11.21
C ASP A 208 18.06 -17.02 -10.82
N TYR A 209 16.86 -16.72 -10.30
CA TYR A 209 16.48 -15.41 -9.81
C TYR A 209 15.88 -15.49 -8.41
N PRO A 210 15.97 -14.45 -7.56
CA PRO A 210 16.82 -13.26 -7.72
C PRO A 210 18.32 -13.60 -7.60
N GLU A 211 19.21 -12.69 -8.00
CA GLU A 211 20.68 -12.89 -7.98
C GLU A 211 21.20 -13.38 -6.61
N SER A 212 20.57 -12.95 -5.51
CA SER A 212 20.93 -13.36 -4.14
C SER A 212 20.70 -14.85 -3.84
N GLN A 213 19.84 -15.52 -4.61
CA GLN A 213 19.52 -16.94 -4.46
C GLN A 213 20.04 -17.79 -5.64
N GLN A 214 20.83 -17.20 -6.55
CA GLN A 214 21.29 -17.91 -7.74
C GLN A 214 22.07 -19.18 -7.38
N ARG A 215 21.81 -20.27 -8.11
CA ARG A 215 22.40 -21.61 -7.97
C ARG A 215 22.04 -22.37 -6.69
N LYS A 216 21.23 -21.81 -5.78
CA LYS A 216 20.71 -22.55 -4.64
C LYS A 216 19.56 -23.46 -5.08
N SER A 217 19.33 -24.54 -4.34
CA SER A 217 18.20 -25.43 -4.61
C SER A 217 16.88 -24.70 -4.34
N VAL A 218 15.87 -24.92 -5.18
CA VAL A 218 14.53 -24.34 -5.01
C VAL A 218 13.93 -24.72 -3.63
N LEU A 219 14.26 -25.92 -3.12
CA LEU A 219 13.80 -26.39 -1.82
C LEU A 219 14.49 -25.70 -0.62
N SER A 220 15.60 -25.00 -0.84
CA SER A 220 16.31 -24.29 0.23
C SER A 220 15.76 -22.89 0.52
N MET A 221 14.70 -22.49 -0.18
CA MET A 221 14.06 -21.21 0.01
C MET A 221 13.34 -21.16 1.36
N ASP A 222 13.69 -20.18 2.20
CA ASP A 222 13.01 -19.97 3.48
C ASP A 222 11.68 -19.23 3.28
N GLN A 223 10.57 -19.96 3.37
CA GLN A 223 9.22 -19.41 3.21
C GLN A 223 8.84 -18.42 4.33
N ARG A 224 9.48 -18.50 5.51
CA ARG A 224 9.17 -17.58 6.63
C ARG A 224 9.53 -16.14 6.30
N SER A 225 10.55 -15.96 5.46
CA SER A 225 10.95 -14.65 4.95
C SER A 225 9.87 -13.99 4.07
N CYS A 226 8.88 -14.75 3.58
CA CYS A 226 7.76 -14.26 2.76
C CYS A 226 6.50 -13.91 3.56
N GLN A 227 6.48 -14.14 4.87
CA GLN A 227 5.33 -13.77 5.70
C GLN A 227 5.44 -12.29 6.13
N ASP A 228 4.81 -11.41 5.36
CA ASP A 228 4.69 -9.95 5.58
C ASP A 228 3.92 -9.51 6.85
N ILE A 229 3.63 -10.47 7.75
CA ILE A 229 2.85 -10.27 8.97
C ILE A 229 3.54 -9.25 9.89
N TYR A 230 4.88 -9.23 9.93
CA TYR A 230 5.63 -8.30 10.79
C TYR A 230 5.92 -6.96 10.11
N GLY A 231 6.13 -6.94 8.79
CA GLY A 231 6.50 -5.71 8.06
C GLY A 231 5.36 -4.69 8.02
N SER A 232 4.14 -5.15 7.70
CA SER A 232 2.95 -4.30 7.63
C SER A 232 2.56 -3.74 9.00
N LEU A 233 2.53 -4.58 10.04
CA LEU A 233 2.25 -4.17 11.42
C LEU A 233 3.32 -3.21 11.95
N ALA A 234 4.60 -3.51 11.73
CA ALA A 234 5.70 -2.63 12.15
C ALA A 234 5.63 -1.26 11.47
N PHE A 235 5.30 -1.20 10.18
CA PHE A 235 5.14 0.06 9.46
C PHE A 235 4.01 0.93 10.05
N VAL A 236 2.85 0.32 10.35
CA VAL A 236 1.71 1.03 10.98
C VAL A 236 2.09 1.53 12.37
N VAL A 237 2.73 0.69 13.18
CA VAL A 237 3.16 1.03 14.55
C VAL A 237 4.21 2.13 14.55
N CYS A 238 5.24 2.05 13.70
CA CYS A 238 6.26 3.08 13.57
C CYS A 238 5.67 4.40 13.07
N SER A 239 4.75 4.37 12.11
CA SER A 239 4.07 5.56 11.62
C SER A 239 3.21 6.22 12.71
N PHE A 240 2.50 5.43 13.51
CA PHE A 240 1.73 5.92 14.65
C PHE A 240 2.63 6.62 15.68
N PHE A 241 3.74 5.99 16.06
CA PHE A 241 4.69 6.61 17.00
C PHE A 241 5.33 7.88 16.42
N ALA A 242 5.72 7.88 15.15
CA ALA A 242 6.28 9.06 14.50
C ALA A 242 5.30 10.24 14.50
N VAL A 243 4.02 9.99 14.19
CA VAL A 243 2.96 11.01 14.26
C VAL A 243 2.75 11.47 15.70
N ALA A 244 2.67 10.55 16.65
CA ALA A 244 2.48 10.89 18.06
C ALA A 244 3.63 11.75 18.61
N PHE A 245 4.89 11.40 18.33
CA PHE A 245 6.06 12.14 18.83
C PHE A 245 6.32 13.46 18.10
N THR A 246 5.74 13.70 16.93
CA THR A 246 5.91 14.96 16.20
C THR A 246 4.70 15.88 16.36
N VAL A 247 3.50 15.37 16.08
CA VAL A 247 2.27 16.16 16.03
C VAL A 247 1.77 16.53 17.42
N LEU A 248 1.80 15.63 18.42
CA LEU A 248 1.32 15.96 19.76
C LEU A 248 2.16 17.06 20.44
N PRO A 249 3.51 17.05 20.38
CA PRO A 249 4.31 18.14 20.90
C PRO A 249 4.11 19.45 20.13
N LEU A 250 3.97 19.39 18.81
CA LEU A 250 3.69 20.58 17.97
C LEU A 250 2.33 21.20 18.32
N LEU A 251 1.28 20.40 18.45
CA LEU A 251 -0.05 20.87 18.86
C LEU A 251 -0.03 21.42 20.28
N LYS A 252 0.69 20.78 21.20
CA LYS A 252 0.89 21.30 22.56
C LYS A 252 1.66 22.62 22.56
N HIS A 253 2.67 22.77 21.72
CA HIS A 253 3.45 24.00 21.63
C HIS A 253 2.62 25.14 21.01
N LEU A 254 1.88 24.88 19.95
CA LEU A 254 1.13 25.90 19.21
C LEU A 254 -0.17 26.31 19.93
N TYR A 255 -0.91 25.33 20.47
CA TYR A 255 -2.26 25.53 21.02
C TYR A 255 -2.38 25.14 22.50
N GLY A 256 -1.27 24.86 23.20
CA GLY A 256 -1.32 24.39 24.59
C GLY A 256 -1.98 25.38 25.54
N TRP A 257 -1.72 26.67 25.35
CA TRP A 257 -2.33 27.74 26.13
C TRP A 257 -3.83 27.90 25.83
N ASP A 258 -4.21 27.80 24.56
CA ASP A 258 -5.62 27.88 24.14
C ASP A 258 -6.44 26.71 24.68
N LEU A 259 -5.87 25.49 24.63
CA LEU A 259 -6.50 24.29 25.18
C LEU A 259 -6.64 24.38 26.71
N TRP A 260 -5.59 24.87 27.39
CA TRP A 260 -5.62 25.09 28.83
C TRP A 260 -6.64 26.16 29.23
N TYR A 261 -6.71 27.27 28.47
CA TYR A 261 -7.70 28.32 28.67
C TYR A 261 -9.13 27.82 28.46
N CYS A 262 -9.41 27.10 27.38
CA CYS A 262 -10.72 26.49 27.13
C CYS A 262 -11.13 25.52 28.25
N LEU A 263 -10.20 24.70 28.73
CA LEU A 263 -10.42 23.82 29.88
C LEU A 263 -10.77 24.62 31.14
N GLN A 264 -10.08 25.72 31.41
CA GLN A 264 -10.38 26.60 32.56
C GLN A 264 -11.73 27.30 32.42
N VAL A 265 -12.10 27.76 31.23
CA VAL A 265 -13.42 28.38 30.98
C VAL A 265 -14.55 27.37 31.16
N LEU A 266 -14.38 26.14 30.65
CA LEU A 266 -15.35 25.05 30.88
C LEU A 266 -15.44 24.68 32.36
N TRP A 267 -14.31 24.64 33.08
CA TRP A 267 -14.28 24.34 34.50
C TRP A 267 -14.87 25.47 35.35
N ALA A 268 -14.68 26.73 34.93
CA ALA A 268 -15.29 27.90 35.54
C ALA A 268 -16.81 27.93 35.29
N GLY A 269 -17.27 27.58 34.09
CA GLY A 269 -18.68 27.41 33.77
C GLY A 269 -19.32 26.29 34.61
N HIS A 270 -18.63 25.15 34.79
CA HIS A 270 -19.10 24.07 35.66
C HIS A 270 -19.15 24.48 37.15
N LYS A 271 -18.26 25.38 37.59
CA LYS A 271 -18.30 26.00 38.94
C LYS A 271 -19.28 27.16 39.08
N GLY A 272 -20.04 27.50 38.02
CA GLY A 272 -21.09 28.53 38.07
C GLY A 272 -20.59 29.96 37.97
N TYR A 273 -19.36 30.20 37.50
CA TYR A 273 -18.87 31.55 37.21
C TYR A 273 -19.49 32.05 35.90
N SER A 274 -20.24 33.15 35.95
CA SER A 274 -20.78 33.82 34.77
C SER A 274 -19.92 35.00 34.34
N GLN A 275 -19.83 35.22 33.03
CA GLN A 275 -19.22 36.41 32.45
C GLN A 275 -20.16 37.60 32.73
N LEU A 276 -19.64 38.69 33.30
CA LEU A 276 -20.42 39.93 33.44
C LEU A 276 -20.83 40.41 32.05
N ALA A 277 -22.13 40.42 31.78
CA ALA A 277 -22.70 41.06 30.61
C ALA A 277 -22.42 42.57 30.73
N GLY A 278 -21.64 43.09 29.79
CA GLY A 278 -21.59 44.53 29.56
C GLY A 278 -22.93 45.00 29.02
N SER A 279 -23.30 46.22 29.40
CA SER A 279 -24.46 46.98 28.92
C SER A 279 -25.82 46.62 29.54
N ASP A 280 -25.97 46.84 30.86
CA ASP A 280 -27.19 47.45 31.42
C ASP A 280 -26.95 47.79 32.90
N SER A 281 -26.37 48.96 33.18
CA SER A 281 -26.27 49.47 34.55
C SER A 281 -26.59 50.96 34.59
N HIS A 282 -27.41 51.37 35.56
CA HIS A 282 -27.78 52.77 35.90
C HIS A 282 -26.59 53.68 36.29
N HIS A 283 -25.36 53.27 36.01
CA HIS A 283 -24.12 53.97 36.36
C HIS A 283 -23.72 54.91 35.22
N HIS A 284 -23.41 56.16 35.54
CA HIS A 284 -22.99 57.18 34.57
C HIS A 284 -21.53 57.01 34.13
N TYR A 285 -20.72 56.29 34.93
CA TYR A 285 -19.30 56.11 34.67
C TYR A 285 -18.90 54.63 34.79
N ASP A 286 -17.95 54.20 33.95
CA ASP A 286 -17.40 52.85 33.98
C ASP A 286 -16.41 52.67 35.14
N ALA A 287 -15.63 53.72 35.45
CA ALA A 287 -14.71 53.72 36.57
C ALA A 287 -14.53 55.11 37.20
N PHE A 288 -14.50 55.15 38.53
CA PHE A 288 -14.02 56.30 39.30
C PHE A 288 -12.53 56.13 39.58
N VAL A 289 -11.71 57.10 39.18
CA VAL A 289 -10.26 57.06 39.39
C VAL A 289 -9.89 57.93 40.57
N VAL A 290 -9.36 57.31 41.61
CA VAL A 290 -8.90 57.94 42.85
C VAL A 290 -7.38 58.01 42.81
N PHE A 291 -6.84 59.22 42.80
CA PHE A 291 -5.41 59.47 42.74
C PHE A 291 -5.06 60.67 43.61
N ASP A 292 -3.77 60.88 43.87
CA ASP A 292 -3.33 62.04 44.64
C ASP A 292 -3.19 63.27 43.74
N THR A 293 -4.08 64.25 43.91
CA THR A 293 -4.08 65.52 43.16
C THR A 293 -2.90 66.42 43.51
N GLN A 294 -2.30 66.26 44.70
CA GLN A 294 -1.11 67.02 45.10
C GLN A 294 0.15 66.54 44.37
N ASN A 295 0.20 65.26 44.00
CA ASN A 295 1.33 64.71 43.26
C ASN A 295 1.20 65.03 41.76
N ARG A 296 1.95 66.05 41.33
CA ARG A 296 1.95 66.53 39.94
C ARG A 296 2.29 65.44 38.92
N ALA A 297 3.20 64.51 39.23
CA ALA A 297 3.58 63.45 38.30
C ALA A 297 2.44 62.45 38.06
N VAL A 298 1.75 62.05 39.14
CA VAL A 298 0.59 61.15 39.05
C VAL A 298 -0.56 61.84 38.33
N ARG A 299 -0.85 63.10 38.69
CA ARG A 299 -1.89 63.88 38.04
C ARG A 299 -1.65 64.03 36.54
N ASP A 300 -0.44 64.41 36.14
CA ASP A 300 -0.11 64.61 34.73
C ASP A 300 -0.17 63.29 33.94
N TRP A 301 0.19 62.16 34.55
CA TRP A 301 0.03 60.83 33.96
C TRP A 301 -1.44 60.44 33.80
N VAL A 302 -2.28 60.67 34.82
CA VAL A 302 -3.71 60.36 34.76
C VAL A 302 -4.41 61.16 33.64
N TYR A 303 -4.14 62.45 33.52
CA TYR A 303 -4.82 63.30 32.53
C TYR A 303 -4.25 63.25 31.10
N ASN A 304 -2.97 62.95 30.92
CA ASN A 304 -2.36 62.96 29.59
C ASN A 304 -2.21 61.56 29.00
N GLU A 305 -2.16 60.53 29.84
CA GLU A 305 -1.88 59.16 29.39
C GLU A 305 -3.07 58.24 29.67
N LEU A 306 -3.56 58.18 30.91
CA LEU A 306 -4.66 57.27 31.28
C LEU A 306 -5.98 57.66 30.60
N THR A 307 -6.43 58.91 30.74
CA THR A 307 -7.67 59.40 30.12
C THR A 307 -7.60 59.39 28.60
N VAL A 308 -6.49 59.80 28.00
CA VAL A 308 -6.34 59.82 26.54
C VAL A 308 -6.42 58.41 25.96
N ASN A 309 -5.77 57.43 26.59
CA ASN A 309 -5.79 56.06 26.10
C ASN A 309 -7.15 55.36 26.32
N LEU A 310 -7.86 55.67 27.41
CA LEU A 310 -9.12 55.00 27.76
C LEU A 310 -10.39 55.70 27.22
N GLU A 311 -10.40 57.03 27.12
CA GLU A 311 -11.53 57.81 26.59
C GLU A 311 -11.41 58.05 25.08
N ASN A 312 -10.20 58.32 24.55
CA ASN A 312 -10.02 58.86 23.19
C ASN A 312 -9.40 57.90 22.17
N ALA A 313 -8.54 56.95 22.59
CA ALA A 313 -7.74 56.14 21.65
C ALA A 313 -8.30 54.73 21.34
N GLY A 314 -9.27 54.23 22.11
CA GLY A 314 -9.78 52.85 22.03
C GLY A 314 -11.02 52.65 21.14
N HIS A 315 -11.22 51.42 20.63
CA HIS A 315 -12.47 50.99 19.95
C HIS A 315 -13.68 50.92 20.91
N ARG A 316 -13.46 50.95 22.23
CA ARG A 316 -14.48 51.11 23.28
C ARG A 316 -14.10 52.33 24.12
N ARG A 317 -15.06 53.24 24.30
CA ARG A 317 -14.89 54.44 25.13
C ARG A 317 -15.31 54.11 26.55
N PHE A 318 -14.40 54.25 27.50
CA PHE A 318 -14.70 54.10 28.92
C PHE A 318 -14.93 55.47 29.54
N GLY A 319 -16.08 55.70 30.17
CA GLY A 319 -16.34 56.96 30.87
C GLY A 319 -15.66 56.97 32.25
N LEU A 320 -14.66 57.84 32.44
CA LEU A 320 -13.97 57.97 33.72
C LEU A 320 -14.56 59.12 34.54
N CYS A 321 -14.71 58.92 35.85
CA CYS A 321 -15.02 60.00 36.79
C CYS A 321 -13.74 60.46 37.50
N LEU A 322 -13.47 61.76 37.49
CA LEU A 322 -12.27 62.39 38.05
C LEU A 322 -12.63 63.52 39.04
N GLU A 323 -11.83 63.66 40.09
CA GLU A 323 -12.05 64.63 41.18
C GLU A 323 -12.06 66.08 40.71
N GLU A 324 -11.07 66.53 39.93
CA GLU A 324 -10.99 67.96 39.53
C GLU A 324 -11.89 68.30 38.33
N ARG A 325 -12.38 67.29 37.58
CA ARG A 325 -13.16 67.48 36.34
C ARG A 325 -14.66 67.41 36.57
N ASP A 326 -15.10 66.40 37.33
CA ASP A 326 -16.51 65.97 37.34
C ASP A 326 -17.24 66.30 38.66
N TRP A 327 -16.53 66.91 39.63
CA TRP A 327 -17.13 67.33 40.90
C TRP A 327 -17.96 68.60 40.74
N ILE A 328 -19.17 68.59 41.31
CA ILE A 328 -20.12 69.69 41.17
C ILE A 328 -19.79 70.78 42.21
N PRO A 329 -19.54 72.03 41.79
CA PRO A 329 -19.33 73.14 42.71
C PRO A 329 -20.58 73.40 43.56
N GLY A 330 -20.40 73.58 44.87
CA GLY A 330 -21.49 73.86 45.81
C GLY A 330 -21.97 72.66 46.64
N LEU A 331 -21.52 71.44 46.32
CA LEU A 331 -21.66 70.26 47.19
C LEU A 331 -20.43 70.10 48.09
N SER A 332 -20.59 69.40 49.21
CA SER A 332 -19.43 69.05 50.05
C SER A 332 -18.54 68.02 49.34
N CYS A 333 -17.24 68.03 49.65
CA CYS A 333 -16.27 67.07 49.13
C CYS A 333 -16.70 65.61 49.40
N ILE A 334 -17.32 65.36 50.55
CA ILE A 334 -17.82 64.02 50.94
C ILE A 334 -19.01 63.60 50.08
N GLU A 335 -19.93 64.51 49.76
CA GLU A 335 -21.08 64.21 48.89
C GLU A 335 -20.66 63.97 47.44
N ASN A 336 -19.72 64.77 46.92
CA ASN A 336 -19.15 64.54 45.59
C ASN A 336 -18.43 63.20 45.52
N LEU A 337 -17.68 62.83 46.56
CA LEU A 337 -17.01 61.54 46.65
C LEU A 337 -17.99 60.37 46.70
N HIS A 338 -19.04 60.48 47.52
CA HIS A 338 -20.10 59.48 47.58
C HIS A 338 -20.76 59.30 46.21
N ASN A 339 -21.14 60.39 45.54
CA ASN A 339 -21.74 60.34 44.22
C ASN A 339 -20.82 59.70 43.19
N ALA A 340 -19.53 60.03 43.18
CA ALA A 340 -18.55 59.44 42.27
C ALA A 340 -18.38 57.93 42.46
N VAL A 341 -18.34 57.46 43.71
CA VAL A 341 -18.22 56.02 44.03
C VAL A 341 -19.47 55.26 43.62
N TYR A 342 -20.68 55.77 43.91
CA TYR A 342 -21.93 55.05 43.62
C TYR A 342 -22.39 55.16 42.16
N SER A 343 -22.03 56.25 41.46
CA SER A 343 -22.32 56.43 40.03
C SER A 343 -21.35 55.67 39.11
N SER A 344 -20.30 55.06 39.66
CA SER A 344 -19.30 54.29 38.93
C SER A 344 -19.41 52.78 39.13
N VAL A 345 -19.14 52.01 38.08
CA VAL A 345 -19.14 50.53 38.12
C VAL A 345 -17.96 49.99 38.94
N LYS A 346 -16.77 50.58 38.76
CA LYS A 346 -15.53 50.22 39.46
C LYS A 346 -14.86 51.44 40.07
N THR A 347 -13.99 51.21 41.06
CA THR A 347 -13.11 52.24 41.61
C THR A 347 -11.66 51.81 41.45
N VAL A 348 -10.86 52.69 40.85
CA VAL A 348 -9.45 52.45 40.54
C VAL A 348 -8.62 53.37 41.42
N PHE A 349 -7.76 52.81 42.25
CA PHE A 349 -6.83 53.54 43.10
C PHE A 349 -5.47 53.59 42.41
N VAL A 350 -5.02 54.80 42.06
CA VAL A 350 -3.68 55.05 41.55
C VAL A 350 -2.83 55.45 42.74
N LEU A 351 -1.97 54.53 43.18
CA LEU A 351 -1.09 54.73 44.33
C LEU A 351 0.33 54.94 43.83
N SER A 352 0.93 56.07 44.22
CA SER A 352 2.35 56.34 44.01
C SER A 352 3.09 56.21 45.33
N SER A 353 4.27 55.61 45.31
CA SER A 353 5.21 55.77 46.41
C SER A 353 5.69 57.23 46.42
N GLY A 354 5.39 57.97 47.48
CA GLY A 354 5.97 59.29 47.68
C GLY A 354 7.48 59.16 47.87
N ALA A 355 8.26 60.07 47.25
CA ALA A 355 9.72 60.07 47.32
C ALA A 355 10.31 60.41 48.71
N THR A 356 9.46 60.64 49.71
CA THR A 356 9.87 60.87 51.11
C THR A 356 8.92 60.11 52.03
N GLY A 357 9.48 59.14 52.77
CA GLY A 357 8.77 58.13 53.57
C GLY A 357 8.03 58.64 54.81
N GLY A 358 7.22 59.67 54.67
CA GLY A 358 6.40 60.20 55.74
C GLY A 358 5.49 61.31 55.26
N GLU A 359 4.41 60.95 54.56
CA GLU A 359 3.26 61.85 54.39
C GLU A 359 1.98 61.03 54.32
N THR A 360 1.00 61.48 55.10
CA THR A 360 -0.31 60.87 55.29
C THR A 360 -1.02 60.70 53.95
N VAL A 361 -1.51 59.48 53.67
CA VAL A 361 -2.41 59.22 52.55
C VAL A 361 -3.49 60.30 52.50
N ASN A 362 -3.63 60.95 51.34
CA ASN A 362 -4.59 62.01 51.12
C ASN A 362 -5.97 61.60 51.68
N GLY A 363 -6.59 62.49 52.46
CA GLY A 363 -7.83 62.23 53.18
C GLY A 363 -8.95 61.71 52.26
N VAL A 364 -8.98 62.19 51.01
CA VAL A 364 -9.94 61.75 49.99
C VAL A 364 -9.70 60.29 49.60
N ILE A 365 -8.45 59.87 49.37
CA ILE A 365 -8.10 58.48 49.02
C ILE A 365 -8.48 57.54 50.16
N ARG A 366 -8.16 57.93 51.41
CA ARG A 366 -8.49 57.15 52.60
C ARG A 366 -10.00 57.03 52.80
N GLN A 367 -10.74 58.11 52.60
CA GLN A 367 -12.20 58.11 52.74
C GLN A 367 -12.89 57.35 51.61
N ALA A 368 -12.37 57.45 50.38
CA ALA A 368 -12.82 56.67 49.23
C ALA A 368 -12.62 55.18 49.48
N PHE A 369 -11.46 54.79 50.03
CA PHE A 369 -11.16 53.40 50.35
C PHE A 369 -12.17 52.82 51.35
N PHE A 370 -12.49 53.55 52.43
CA PHE A 370 -13.51 53.10 53.38
C PHE A 370 -14.91 52.98 52.76
N MET A 371 -15.32 53.95 51.92
CA MET A 371 -16.62 53.91 51.24
C MET A 371 -16.73 52.73 50.26
N VAL A 372 -15.67 52.46 49.49
CA VAL A 372 -15.66 51.31 48.57
C VAL A 372 -15.61 50.00 49.34
N GLN A 373 -14.88 49.92 50.46
CA GLN A 373 -14.86 48.74 51.32
C GLN A 373 -16.23 48.45 51.92
N GLN A 374 -16.95 49.48 52.39
CA GLN A 374 -18.32 49.34 52.87
C GLN A 374 -19.25 48.83 51.75
N ARG A 375 -19.19 49.42 50.56
CA ARG A 375 -19.96 48.96 49.39
C ARG A 375 -19.63 47.51 48.99
N LEU A 376 -18.37 47.09 49.13
CA LEU A 376 -17.92 45.74 48.81
C LEU A 376 -18.48 44.70 49.79
N LEU A 377 -18.63 45.06 51.07
CA LEU A 377 -19.28 44.23 52.08
C LEU A 377 -20.78 44.06 51.78
N ASP A 378 -21.45 45.12 51.35
CA ASP A 378 -22.89 45.12 51.07
C ASP A 378 -23.23 44.37 49.76
N GLU A 379 -22.44 44.57 48.69
CA GLU A 379 -22.75 44.03 47.36
C GLU A 379 -21.98 42.75 46.99
N LYS A 380 -20.97 42.33 47.77
CA LYS A 380 -20.13 41.12 47.56
C LYS A 380 -19.45 40.99 46.18
N VAL A 381 -19.32 42.07 45.41
CA VAL A 381 -18.62 42.09 44.12
C VAL A 381 -17.28 42.81 44.27
N SER A 382 -16.19 42.21 43.75
CA SER A 382 -14.89 42.89 43.70
C SER A 382 -14.95 44.11 42.79
N LYS A 383 -14.82 45.30 43.38
CA LYS A 383 -14.96 46.59 42.69
C LYS A 383 -13.72 47.49 42.75
N MET A 384 -12.64 47.01 43.35
CA MET A 384 -11.44 47.79 43.62
C MET A 384 -10.25 47.28 42.81
N TYR A 385 -9.58 48.18 42.08
CA TYR A 385 -8.31 47.91 41.39
C TYR A 385 -7.22 48.85 41.90
N PHE A 386 -6.01 48.33 42.08
CA PHE A 386 -4.83 49.12 42.44
C PHE A 386 -3.90 49.19 41.25
N LEU A 387 -3.54 50.42 40.86
CA LEU A 387 -2.53 50.71 39.85
C LEU A 387 -1.34 51.36 40.54
N PHE A 388 -0.17 50.82 40.25
CA PHE A 388 1.13 51.38 40.64
C PHE A 388 1.82 51.78 39.34
N PRO A 389 1.67 53.04 38.90
CA PRO A 389 2.29 53.54 37.68
C PRO A 389 3.82 53.64 37.79
#